data_AF-A0A182W9G5-F1
#
_entry.id   AF-A0A182W9G5-F1
#
_cell.length_a   1.000
_cell.length_b   1.000
_cell.length_c   1.000
_cell.angle_alpha   90.00
_cell.angle_beta   90.00
_cell.angle_gamma   90.00
#
_symmetry.space_group_name_H-M   'P 1'
#
loop_
_entity.id
_entity.type
_entity.pdbx_description
1 polymer ?
#
loop_
_entity_poly.entity_id
_entity_poly.type
_entity_poly.pdbx_seq_one_letter_code
_entity_poly.pdbx_strand_id
1 'polypeptide(L)'
;MWQFIRSRILTVIIFIGAAHGMLVVGPKFIRANQDYTVVISNFKLNATKLDLKLSMEGHTSYGRNILNITKTVDVRKYSNRIVNFNL
;
A
#
# COMPACT_ATOMS: atom_id res chain seq x y z
N MET A 1 -2.03 27.97 5.76
CA MET A 1 -3.25 27.16 6.00
C MET A 1 -3.15 25.74 5.42
N TRP A 2 -2.64 25.55 4.20
CA TRP A 2 -2.49 24.23 3.57
C TRP A 2 -1.70 23.19 4.40
N GLN A 3 -0.60 23.61 5.03
CA GLN A 3 0.23 22.72 5.88
C GLN A 3 -0.51 22.23 7.13
N PHE A 4 -1.39 23.06 7.71
CA PHE A 4 -2.20 22.69 8.88
C PHE A 4 -3.28 21.67 8.53
N ILE A 5 -3.91 21.81 7.36
CA ILE A 5 -4.93 20.86 6.87
C ILE A 5 -4.28 19.51 6.54
N ARG A 6 -3.12 19.54 5.86
CA ARG A 6 -2.35 18.34 5.51
C ARG A 6 -1.85 17.58 6.74
N SER A 7 -1.40 18.31 7.77
CA SER A 7 -0.96 17.73 9.04
C SER A 7 -2.10 16.99 9.76
N ARG A 8 -3.30 17.58 9.85
CA ARG A 8 -4.45 16.92 10.48
C ARG A 8 -4.87 15.63 9.79
N ILE A 9 -4.85 15.61 8.45
CA ILE A 9 -5.17 14.41 7.67
C ILE A 9 -4.13 13.31 7.93
N LEU A 10 -2.84 13.67 7.94
CA LEU A 10 -1.76 12.72 8.23
C LEU A 10 -1.91 12.10 9.63
N THR A 11 -2.20 12.93 10.64
CA THR A 11 -2.41 12.48 12.02
C THR A 11 -3.55 11.47 12.10
N VAL A 12 -4.69 11.74 11.46
CA VAL A 12 -5.84 10.82 11.44
C VAL A 12 -5.47 9.48 10.78
N ILE A 13 -4.75 9.51 9.66
CA ILE A 13 -4.30 8.29 8.96
C ILE A 13 -3.38 7.45 9.85
N ILE A 14 -2.46 8.10 10.57
CA ILE A 14 -1.55 7.41 11.51
C ILE A 14 -2.33 6.77 12.65
N PHE A 15 -3.29 7.47 13.26
CA PHE A 15 -4.11 6.91 14.35
C PHE A 15 -4.95 5.72 13.90
N ILE A 16 -5.58 5.79 12.73
CA ILE A 16 -6.34 4.67 12.16
C ILE A 16 -5.40 3.50 11.86
N GLY A 17 -4.25 3.76 11.26
CA GLY A 17 -3.22 2.74 10.99
C GLY A 17 -2.69 2.07 12.26
N ALA A 18 -2.50 2.83 13.34
CA ALA A 18 -2.09 2.31 14.64
C ALA A 18 -3.18 1.42 15.27
N ALA A 19 -4.45 1.78 15.13
CA ALA A 19 -5.57 0.97 15.62
C ALA A 19 -5.74 -0.36 14.85
N HIS A 20 -5.48 -0.36 13.54
CA HIS A 20 -5.61 -1.55 12.68
C HIS A 20 -4.32 -2.38 12.60
N GLY A 21 -3.20 -1.88 13.12
CA GLY A 21 -1.91 -2.56 13.15
C GLY A 21 -1.20 -2.64 11.80
N MET A 22 -1.71 -1.98 10.74
CA MET A 22 -1.06 -1.95 9.43
C MET A 22 -1.49 -0.70 8.65
N LEU A 23 -0.56 -0.13 7.88
CA LEU A 23 -0.79 0.99 6.97
C LEU A 23 -0.25 0.64 5.59
N VAL A 24 -1.06 0.88 4.54
CA VAL A 24 -0.65 0.70 3.14
C VAL A 24 -0.74 2.06 2.44
N VAL A 25 0.35 2.47 1.80
CA VAL A 25 0.44 3.75 1.08
C VAL A 25 0.94 3.50 -0.33
N GLY A 26 0.23 4.01 -1.33
CA GLY A 26 0.62 3.93 -2.73
C GLY A 26 0.03 5.07 -3.56
N PRO A 27 0.55 5.31 -4.78
CA PRO A 27 -0.02 6.28 -5.70
C PRO A 27 -1.46 5.93 -6.08
N LYS A 28 -2.30 6.94 -6.28
CA LYS A 28 -3.67 6.73 -6.79
C LYS A 28 -3.71 6.43 -8.29
N PHE A 29 -2.73 6.95 -9.04
CA PHE A 29 -2.69 6.87 -10.49
C PHE A 29 -1.56 5.98 -10.97
N ILE A 30 -1.80 5.29 -12.07
CA ILE A 30 -0.83 4.47 -12.80
C ILE A 30 -0.51 5.19 -14.11
N ARG A 31 0.73 5.07 -14.57
CA ARG A 31 1.16 5.49 -15.90
C ARG A 31 2.02 4.41 -16.53
N ALA A 32 1.99 4.31 -17.85
CA ALA A 32 2.83 3.39 -18.59
C ALA A 32 4.32 3.70 -18.35
N ASN A 33 5.15 2.66 -18.24
CA ASN A 33 6.60 2.76 -18.01
C ASN A 33 6.99 3.52 -16.74
N GLN A 34 6.10 3.57 -15.73
CA GLN A 34 6.42 4.09 -14.41
C GLN A 34 6.28 2.99 -13.37
N ASP A 35 7.36 2.76 -12.63
CA ASP A 35 7.33 1.84 -11.50
C ASP A 35 6.30 2.32 -10.47
N TYR A 36 5.34 1.46 -10.17
CA TYR A 36 4.33 1.72 -9.17
C TYR A 36 4.80 1.17 -7.82
N THR A 37 5.07 2.08 -6.89
CA THR A 37 5.64 1.73 -5.58
C THR A 37 4.58 1.78 -4.49
N VAL A 38 4.41 0.66 -3.78
CA VAL A 38 3.58 0.55 -2.58
C VAL A 38 4.48 0.41 -1.36
N VAL A 39 4.16 1.13 -0.30
CA VAL A 39 4.81 1.01 1.01
C VAL A 39 3.82 0.44 2.00
N ILE A 40 4.22 -0.63 2.69
CA ILE A 40 3.43 -1.30 3.71
C ILE A 40 4.16 -1.17 5.04
N SER A 41 3.51 -0.62 6.04
CA SER A 41 4.01 -0.49 7.40
C SER A 41 3.24 -1.42 8.33
N ASN A 42 3.94 -2.28 9.06
CA ASN A 42 3.33 -3.19 10.02
C ASN A 42 3.52 -2.66 11.46
N PHE A 43 2.42 -2.35 12.13
CA PHE A 43 2.36 -1.91 13.52
C PHE A 43 1.68 -2.93 14.44
N LYS A 44 1.41 -4.14 13.95
CA LYS A 44 0.65 -5.16 14.68
C LYS A 44 1.46 -5.66 15.87
N LEU A 45 0.92 -5.45 17.07
CA LEU A 45 1.58 -5.78 18.33
C LEU A 45 1.84 -7.30 18.49
N ASN A 46 0.90 -8.12 18.03
CA ASN A 46 0.88 -9.57 18.32
C ASN A 46 1.44 -10.45 17.19
N ALA A 47 2.03 -9.86 16.14
CA ALA A 47 2.59 -10.62 15.02
C ALA A 47 4.05 -10.21 14.76
N THR A 48 4.96 -11.18 14.66
CA THR A 48 6.38 -10.95 14.33
C THR A 48 6.58 -10.61 12.85
N LYS A 49 5.72 -11.15 11.98
CA LYS A 49 5.66 -10.88 10.54
C LYS A 49 4.22 -10.98 10.02
N LEU A 50 3.99 -10.36 8.87
CA LEU A 50 2.78 -10.51 8.07
C LEU A 50 3.17 -11.01 6.70
N ASP A 51 2.66 -12.18 6.31
CA ASP A 51 2.77 -12.69 4.94
C ASP A 51 1.56 -12.19 4.15
N LEU A 52 1.79 -11.32 3.17
CA LEU A 52 0.74 -10.65 2.39
C LEU A 52 0.83 -11.04 0.92
N LYS A 53 -0.33 -11.11 0.25
CA LYS A 53 -0.45 -11.23 -1.20
C LYS A 53 -1.00 -9.91 -1.74
N LEU A 54 -0.19 -9.19 -2.51
CA LEU A 54 -0.63 -8.00 -3.23
C LEU A 54 -0.96 -8.37 -4.67
N SER A 55 -2.20 -8.14 -5.07
CA SER A 55 -2.66 -8.31 -6.45
C SER A 55 -3.00 -6.95 -7.03
N MET A 56 -2.47 -6.67 -8.23
CA MET A 56 -2.88 -5.54 -9.05
C MET A 56 -3.59 -6.07 -10.28
N GLU A 57 -4.87 -5.76 -10.37
CA GLU A 57 -5.77 -6.24 -11.41
C GLU A 57 -6.36 -5.07 -12.18
N GLY A 58 -6.44 -5.19 -13.50
CA GLY A 58 -7.00 -4.17 -14.38
C GLY A 58 -7.87 -4.83 -15.43
N HIS A 59 -9.12 -4.36 -15.53
CA HIS A 59 -10.09 -4.84 -16.51
C HIS A 59 -10.51 -3.70 -17.43
N THR A 60 -10.73 -4.00 -18.70
CA THR A 60 -11.41 -3.09 -19.62
C THR A 60 -12.90 -3.03 -19.29
N SER A 61 -13.61 -2.06 -19.87
CA SER A 61 -15.08 -1.97 -19.80
C SER A 61 -15.78 -3.22 -20.31
N TYR A 62 -15.13 -4.00 -21.19
CA TYR A 62 -15.62 -5.28 -21.71
C TYR A 62 -15.20 -6.50 -20.85
N GLY A 63 -14.64 -6.26 -19.66
CA GLY A 63 -14.21 -7.31 -18.73
C GLY A 63 -12.88 -7.99 -19.07
N ARG A 64 -12.22 -7.60 -20.17
CA ARG A 64 -10.93 -8.17 -20.57
C ARG A 64 -9.86 -7.80 -19.55
N ASN A 65 -9.15 -8.80 -19.03
CA ASN A 65 -8.02 -8.60 -18.15
C ASN A 65 -6.83 -8.04 -18.96
N ILE A 66 -6.35 -6.85 -18.57
CA ILE A 66 -5.21 -6.15 -19.17
C ILE A 66 -4.03 -6.03 -18.21
N LEU A 67 -4.23 -6.33 -16.93
CA LEU A 67 -3.22 -6.27 -15.90
C LEU A 67 -3.53 -7.32 -14.83
N ASN A 68 -2.59 -8.24 -14.60
CA ASN A 68 -2.71 -9.25 -13.56
C ASN A 68 -1.33 -9.55 -12.98
N ILE A 69 -0.94 -8.78 -11.98
CA ILE A 69 0.37 -8.93 -11.32
C ILE A 69 0.13 -9.24 -9.86
N THR A 70 0.72 -10.33 -9.39
CA THR A 70 0.65 -10.75 -7.99
C THR A 70 2.05 -10.80 -7.41
N LYS A 71 2.23 -10.26 -6.20
CA LYS A 71 3.47 -10.40 -5.40
C LYS A 71 3.15 -10.82 -3.99
N THR A 72 3.87 -11.83 -3.50
CA THR A 72 3.86 -12.23 -2.09
C THR A 72 4.98 -11.50 -1.36
N VAL A 73 4.68 -10.90 -0.21
CA VAL A 73 5.65 -10.13 0.57
C VAL A 73 5.54 -10.43 2.06
N ASP A 74 6.70 -10.49 2.71
CA ASP A 74 6.84 -10.47 4.17
C ASP A 74 6.97 -9.00 4.62
N VAL A 75 6.15 -8.61 5.59
CA VAL A 75 6.29 -7.35 6.33
C VAL A 75 6.54 -7.64 7.81
N ARG A 76 7.79 -7.46 8.24
CA ARG A 76 8.20 -7.66 9.64
C ARG A 76 7.59 -6.62 10.58
N LYS A 77 7.45 -6.98 11.84
CA LYS A 77 6.94 -6.11 12.91
C LYS A 77 7.73 -4.79 12.97
N TYR A 78 7.02 -3.68 13.11
CA TYR A 78 7.57 -2.32 13.19
C TYR A 78 8.53 -1.95 12.06
N SER A 79 8.27 -2.50 10.87
CA SER A 79 9.08 -2.23 9.69
C SER A 79 8.22 -1.78 8.52
N ASN A 80 8.88 -1.12 7.57
CA ASN A 80 8.31 -0.73 6.29
C ASN A 80 8.82 -1.68 5.21
N ARG A 81 7.91 -2.18 4.38
CA ARG A 81 8.22 -2.94 3.17
C ARG A 81 7.86 -2.12 1.94
N ILE A 82 8.83 -1.89 1.09
CA ILE A 82 8.65 -1.25 -0.21
C ILE A 82 8.44 -2.35 -1.25
N VAL A 83 7.42 -2.21 -2.07
CA VAL A 83 7.04 -3.16 -3.11
C VAL A 83 6.85 -2.41 -4.42
N ASN A 84 7.69 -2.72 -5.41
CA ASN A 84 7.61 -2.11 -6.74
C ASN A 84 6.86 -3.05 -7.69
N PHE A 85 5.94 -2.50 -8.47
CA PHE A 85 5.29 -3.14 -9.59
C PHE A 85 5.81 -2.49 -10.87
N ASN A 86 6.41 -3.30 -11.75
CA ASN A 86 6.90 -2.84 -13.03
C ASN A 86 5.75 -3.00 -14.02
N LEU A 87 5.26 -1.87 -14.55
CA LEU A 87 4.03 -1.75 -15.35
C LEU A 87 4.32 -1.29 -16.77
#